data_AF-A0A7Z9G5F1-F1
#
_entry.id   AF-A0A7Z9G5F1-F1
#
_cell.length_a   1.000
_cell.length_b   1.000
_cell.length_c   1.000
_cell.angle_alpha   90.00
_cell.angle_beta   90.00
_cell.angle_gamma   90.00
#
_symmetry.space_group_name_H-M   'P 1'
#
loop_
_entity.id
_entity.type
_entity.pdbx_description
1 polymer ?
#
loop_
_entity_poly.entity_id
_entity_poly.type
_entity_poly.pdbx_seq_one_letter_code
_entity_poly.pdbx_strand_id
1 'polypeptide(L)'
;MNTAELKARLSLSQDALVEALQAENFELLTEISTERQALIQEMAEHGSADVMLNAWIQEFLTRDREITAQIALLRDEVGTRMNESRSTRQVHLSYLRSDLSD
;
A
#
# COMPACT_ATOMS: atom_id res chain seq x y z
N MET A 1 -18.00 5.44 17.88
CA MET A 1 -18.48 4.18 17.28
C MET A 1 -18.32 3.07 18.33
N ASN A 2 -19.04 1.95 18.30
CA ASN A 2 -18.78 0.86 19.25
C ASN A 2 -17.66 -0.09 18.73
N THR A 3 -17.07 -0.91 19.61
CA THR A 3 -15.96 -1.80 19.23
C THR A 3 -16.32 -2.80 18.13
N ALA A 4 -17.58 -3.25 18.05
CA ALA A 4 -18.03 -4.17 17.01
C ALA A 4 -18.12 -3.49 15.63
N GLU A 5 -18.62 -2.26 15.59
CA GLU A 5 -18.67 -1.41 14.38
C GLU A 5 -17.27 -1.07 13.88
N LEU A 6 -16.34 -0.74 14.78
CA LEU A 6 -14.93 -0.52 14.45
C LEU A 6 -14.27 -1.77 13.85
N LYS A 7 -14.51 -2.95 14.43
CA LYS A 7 -14.00 -4.23 13.89
C LYS A 7 -14.54 -4.51 12.50
N ALA A 8 -15.85 -4.30 12.29
CA ALA A 8 -16.47 -4.52 10.98
C ALA A 8 -15.87 -3.59 9.91
N ARG A 9 -15.69 -2.29 10.20
CA ARG A 9 -15.08 -1.34 9.26
C ARG A 9 -13.61 -1.64 8.97
N LEU A 10 -12.84 -2.05 9.97
CA LEU A 10 -11.45 -2.45 9.77
C LEU A 10 -11.34 -3.74 8.92
N SER A 11 -12.27 -4.69 9.08
CA SER A 11 -12.33 -5.88 8.22
C SER A 11 -12.68 -5.51 6.77
N LEU A 12 -13.70 -4.68 6.56
CA LEU A 12 -14.09 -4.24 5.22
C LEU A 12 -12.97 -3.47 4.50
N SER A 13 -12.29 -2.58 5.22
CA SER A 13 -11.14 -1.86 4.66
C SER A 13 -9.95 -2.77 4.36
N GLN A 14 -9.86 -3.96 4.99
CA GLN A 14 -8.82 -4.94 4.67
C GLN A 14 -9.10 -5.62 3.34
N ASP A 15 -10.36 -6.02 3.10
CA ASP A 15 -10.77 -6.59 1.82
C ASP A 15 -10.57 -5.56 0.69
N ALA A 16 -10.99 -4.31 0.92
CA ALA A 16 -10.79 -3.22 -0.04
C ALA A 16 -9.31 -2.93 -0.35
N LEU A 17 -8.42 -3.05 0.64
CA LEU A 17 -6.98 -2.86 0.44
C LEU A 17 -6.40 -3.94 -0.48
N VAL A 18 -6.86 -5.19 -0.31
CA VAL A 18 -6.45 -6.32 -1.17
C VAL A 18 -6.97 -6.12 -2.59
N GLU A 19 -8.22 -5.72 -2.76
CA GLU A 19 -8.79 -5.41 -4.08
C GLU A 19 -8.04 -4.27 -4.78
N ALA A 20 -7.73 -3.19 -4.06
CA ALA A 20 -6.96 -2.06 -4.59
C ALA A 20 -5.53 -2.47 -4.98
N LEU A 21 -4.91 -3.37 -4.21
CA LEU A 21 -3.58 -3.93 -4.52
C LEU A 21 -3.62 -4.78 -5.80
N GLN A 22 -4.60 -5.67 -5.93
CA GLN A 22 -4.78 -6.51 -7.11
C GLN A 22 -5.10 -5.70 -8.37
N ALA A 23 -5.80 -4.58 -8.21
CA ALA A 23 -6.14 -3.67 -9.29
C ALA A 23 -5.01 -2.68 -9.64
N GLU A 24 -3.87 -2.73 -8.93
CA GLU A 24 -2.77 -1.76 -9.04
C GLU A 24 -3.24 -0.30 -8.88
N ASN A 25 -4.32 -0.07 -8.11
CA ASN A 25 -4.89 1.26 -7.91
C ASN A 25 -4.23 1.95 -6.71
N PHE A 26 -3.10 2.60 -6.96
CA PHE A 26 -2.28 3.25 -5.92
C PHE A 26 -2.95 4.44 -5.23
N GLU A 27 -3.86 5.14 -5.91
CA GLU A 27 -4.63 6.24 -5.32
C GLU A 27 -5.60 5.68 -4.27
N LEU A 28 -6.39 4.67 -4.66
CA LEU A 28 -7.30 3.97 -3.75
C LEU A 28 -6.58 3.28 -2.59
N LEU A 29 -5.40 2.70 -2.83
CA LEU A 29 -4.54 2.14 -1.77
C LEU A 29 -4.18 3.19 -0.71
N THR A 30 -3.88 4.42 -1.12
CA THR A 30 -3.50 5.51 -0.22
C THR A 30 -4.69 6.01 0.61
N GLU A 31 -5.86 6.15 -0.02
CA GLU A 31 -7.10 6.52 0.65
C GLU A 31 -7.49 5.50 1.72
N ILE A 32 -7.51 4.21 1.35
CA ILE A 32 -7.86 3.11 2.27
C ILE A 32 -6.86 3.04 3.42
N SER A 33 -5.55 3.20 3.16
CA SER A 33 -4.52 3.19 4.21
C SER A 33 -4.72 4.32 5.22
N THR A 34 -5.12 5.50 4.74
CA THR A 34 -5.39 6.66 5.60
C THR A 34 -6.62 6.43 6.47
N GLU A 35 -7.71 5.91 5.90
CA GLU A 35 -8.92 5.57 6.67
C GLU A 35 -8.62 4.51 7.73
N ARG A 36 -7.85 3.48 7.38
CA ARG A 36 -7.43 2.41 8.30
C ARG A 36 -6.66 2.94 9.48
N GLN A 37 -5.71 3.86 9.27
CA GLN A 37 -4.94 4.45 10.34
C GLN A 37 -5.84 5.20 11.35
N ALA A 38 -6.86 5.91 10.88
CA ALA A 38 -7.83 6.57 11.74
C ALA A 38 -8.68 5.57 12.54
N LEU A 39 -9.13 4.48 11.91
CA LEU A 39 -9.91 3.43 12.57
C LEU A 39 -9.12 2.66 13.64
N ILE A 40 -7.82 2.41 13.40
CA ILE A 40 -6.92 1.80 14.40
C ILE A 40 -6.75 2.73 15.60
N GLN A 41 -6.54 4.02 15.35
CA GLN A 41 -6.40 5.02 16.40
C GLN A 41 -7.68 5.10 17.26
N GLU A 42 -8.85 5.15 16.63
CA GLU A 42 -10.14 5.13 17.34
C GLU A 42 -10.29 3.83 18.15
N MET A 43 -9.90 2.67 17.59
CA MET A 43 -9.96 1.40 18.32
C MET A 43 -9.00 1.34 19.51
N ALA A 44 -7.79 1.91 19.39
CA ALA A 44 -6.83 1.99 20.50
C ALA A 44 -7.36 2.87 21.65
N GLU A 45 -8.05 3.96 21.32
CA GLU A 45 -8.69 4.86 22.30
C GLU A 45 -9.88 4.18 23.02
N HIS A 46 -10.61 3.31 22.33
CA HIS A 46 -11.70 2.52 22.89
C HIS A 46 -11.24 1.30 23.71
N GLY A 47 -10.00 0.84 23.55
CA GLY A 47 -9.59 -0.53 23.84
C GLY A 47 -8.70 -0.78 25.05
N SER A 48 -8.75 0.04 26.11
CA SER A 48 -7.73 -0.03 27.18
C SER A 48 -7.81 -1.24 28.14
N ALA A 49 -8.80 -2.14 28.04
CA ALA A 49 -8.95 -3.27 28.97
C ALA A 49 -9.32 -4.65 28.37
N ASP A 50 -9.54 -4.77 27.07
CA ASP A 50 -9.97 -6.03 26.45
C ASP A 50 -8.78 -6.78 25.80
N VAL A 51 -8.38 -7.90 26.42
CA VAL A 51 -7.28 -8.76 25.96
C VAL A 51 -7.58 -9.36 24.58
N MET A 52 -8.84 -9.69 24.27
CA MET A 52 -9.23 -10.21 22.96
C MET A 52 -9.18 -9.12 21.89
N LEU A 53 -9.51 -7.89 22.25
CA LEU A 53 -9.35 -6.74 21.36
C LEU A 53 -7.87 -6.49 21.04
N ASN A 54 -7.00 -6.53 22.04
CA ASN A 54 -5.56 -6.35 21.83
C ASN A 54 -4.95 -7.44 20.94
N ALA A 55 -5.31 -8.72 21.15
CA ALA A 55 -4.85 -9.81 20.29
C ALA A 55 -5.27 -9.59 18.82
N TRP A 56 -6.53 -9.19 18.61
CA TRP A 56 -7.06 -8.89 17.29
C TRP A 56 -6.37 -7.68 16.63
N ILE A 57 -6.09 -6.61 17.38
CA ILE A 57 -5.32 -5.46 16.88
C ILE A 57 -3.91 -5.89 16.45
N GLN A 58 -3.24 -6.77 17.22
CA GLN A 58 -1.90 -7.26 16.85
C GLN A 58 -1.91 -8.11 15.58
N GLU A 59 -2.90 -9.00 15.42
CA GLU A 59 -3.08 -9.76 14.17
C GLU A 59 -3.33 -8.83 12.99
N PHE A 60 -4.18 -7.82 13.18
CA PHE A 60 -4.49 -6.82 12.18
C PHE A 60 -3.24 -6.02 11.76
N LEU A 61 -2.47 -5.51 12.71
CA LEU A 61 -1.22 -4.79 12.46
C LEU A 61 -0.16 -5.66 11.78
N THR A 62 -0.13 -6.96 12.07
CA THR A 62 0.79 -7.90 11.42
C THR A 62 0.47 -8.03 9.94
N ARG A 63 -0.81 -8.26 9.60
CA ARG A 63 -1.25 -8.30 8.20
C ARG A 63 -1.02 -6.97 7.49
N ASP A 64 -1.21 -5.85 8.18
CA ASP A 64 -0.99 -4.52 7.62
C ASP A 64 0.49 -4.27 7.25
N ARG A 65 1.42 -4.78 8.07
CA ARG A 65 2.86 -4.77 7.76
C ARG A 65 3.19 -5.63 6.54
N GLU A 66 2.57 -6.81 6.41
CA GLU A 66 2.76 -7.68 5.25
C GLU A 66 2.31 -6.99 3.95
N ILE A 67 1.17 -6.30 3.99
CA ILE A 67 0.67 -5.57 2.83
C ILE A 67 1.54 -4.35 2.51
N THR A 68 1.99 -3.62 3.54
CA THR A 68 2.95 -2.52 3.38
C THR A 68 4.25 -2.99 2.72
N ALA A 69 4.75 -4.16 3.10
CA ALA A 69 5.95 -4.75 2.49
C ALA A 69 5.72 -5.11 1.01
N GLN A 70 4.55 -5.66 0.67
CA GLN A 70 4.19 -5.95 -0.73
C GLN A 70 4.10 -4.67 -1.58
N ILE A 71 3.51 -3.60 -1.04
CA ILE A 71 3.44 -2.29 -1.71
C ILE A 71 4.86 -1.73 -1.95
N ALA A 72 5.76 -1.86 -0.96
CA ALA A 72 7.14 -1.42 -1.11
C ALA A 72 7.89 -2.17 -2.22
N LEU A 73 7.71 -3.49 -2.31
CA LEU A 73 8.28 -4.32 -3.38
C LEU A 73 7.75 -3.90 -4.77
N LEU A 74 6.44 -3.68 -4.90
CA LEU A 74 5.83 -3.21 -6.14
C LEU A 74 6.39 -1.84 -6.55
N ARG A 75 6.55 -0.92 -5.59
CA ARG A 75 7.14 0.40 -5.85
C ARG A 75 8.57 0.30 -6.38
N ASP A 76 9.40 -0.56 -5.80
CA ASP A 76 10.77 -0.76 -6.24
C ASP A 76 10.85 -1.40 -7.63
N GLU A 77 9.96 -2.33 -7.94
CA GLU A 77 9.85 -2.93 -9.27
C GLU A 77 9.45 -1.89 -10.33
N VAL A 78 8.45 -1.06 -10.05
CA VAL A 78 8.06 0.06 -10.92
C VAL A 78 9.23 1.03 -11.12
N GLY A 79 9.92 1.40 -10.04
CA GLY A 79 11.10 2.28 -10.10
C GLY A 79 12.23 1.71 -10.96
N THR A 80 12.49 0.41 -10.86
CA THR A 80 13.49 -0.30 -11.67
C THR A 80 13.12 -0.26 -13.15
N ARG A 81 11.88 -0.66 -13.49
CA ARG A 81 11.38 -0.64 -14.88
C ARG A 81 11.40 0.77 -15.49
N MET A 82 11.10 1.80 -14.69
CA MET A 82 11.18 3.20 -15.16
C MET A 82 12.62 3.63 -15.47
N ASN A 83 13.59 3.24 -14.64
CA ASN A 83 15.00 3.54 -14.88
C ASN A 83 15.54 2.82 -16.11
N GLU A 84 15.17 1.55 -16.30
CA GLU A 84 15.49 0.80 -17.53
C GLU A 84 14.93 1.50 -18.76
N SER A 85 13.65 1.89 -18.74
CA SER A 85 13.00 2.60 -19.84
C SER A 85 13.69 3.93 -20.18
N ARG A 86 14.10 4.71 -19.16
CA ARG A 86 14.88 5.95 -19.34
C ARG A 86 16.25 5.68 -19.98
N SER A 87 16.94 4.64 -19.52
CA SER A 87 18.24 4.23 -20.07
C SER A 87 18.12 3.83 -21.54
N THR A 88 17.15 2.96 -21.88
CA THR A 88 16.88 2.56 -23.27
C THR A 88 16.57 3.76 -24.16
N ARG A 89 15.75 4.71 -23.69
CA ARG A 89 15.44 5.93 -24.44
C ARG A 89 16.68 6.79 -24.65
N GLN A 90 17.53 6.95 -23.64
CA GLN A 90 18.77 7.72 -23.76
C GLN A 90 19.75 7.10 -24.76
N VAL A 91 19.90 5.77 -24.72
CA VAL A 91 20.71 5.02 -25.69
C VAL A 91 20.14 5.19 -27.10
N HIS A 92 18.83 5.04 -27.30
CA HIS A 92 18.20 5.22 -28.60
C HIS A 92 18.42 6.64 -29.18
N LEU A 93 18.28 7.68 -28.34
CA LEU A 93 18.56 9.07 -28.75
C LEU A 93 20.04 9.30 -29.09
N SER A 94 20.96 8.62 -28.39
CA SER A 94 22.39 8.71 -28.71
C SER A 94 22.73 8.10 -30.07
N TYR A 95 22.11 6.96 -30.43
CA TYR A 95 22.27 6.35 -31.75
C TYR A 95 21.72 7.25 -32.86
N LEU A 96 20.50 7.76 -32.71
CA LEU A 96 19.90 8.69 -33.69
C LEU A 96 20.73 9.96 -33.88
N ARG A 97 21.37 10.47 -32.82
CA ARG A 97 22.24 11.65 -32.91
C ARG A 97 23.54 11.36 -33.67
N SER A 98 24.13 10.18 -33.48
CA SER A 98 25.34 9.78 -34.20
C SER A 98 25.07 9.61 -35.69
N ASP A 99 23.95 8.98 -36.08
CA ASP A 99 23.56 8.78 -37.49
C ASP A 99 23.27 10.10 -38.24
N LEU A 100 22.94 11.18 -37.51
CA LEU A 100 22.71 12.51 -38.07
C LEU A 100 23.99 13.37 -38.18
N SER A 101 25.09 12.92 -37.59
CA SER A 101 26.35 13.68 -37.51
C SER A 101 27.46 13.15 -38.45
N ASP A 102 27.20 12.03 -39.14
CA ASP A 102 28.00 11.47 -40.25
C ASP A 102 27.45 11.93 -41.62
#